data_AF-A0A1W0WB12-F1
#
_entry.id   AF-A0A1W0WB12-F1
#
_cell.length_a   1.000
_cell.length_b   1.000
_cell.length_c   1.000
_cell.angle_alpha   90.00
_cell.angle_beta   90.00
_cell.angle_gamma   90.00
#
_symmetry.space_group_name_H-M   'P 1'
#
loop_
_entity.id
_entity.type
_entity.pdbx_description
1 polymer ?
#
loop_
_entity_poly.entity_id
_entity_poly.type
_entity_poly.pdbx_seq_one_letter_code
_entity_poly.pdbx_strand_id
1 'polypeptide(L)'
;MAFVKSEYTLQPAPVMIATSFVVPHVIAVAVMDLLLRYRWLTVFVVVDANSTPMYTVIADEMEQDPRMTVLTWYRRNVRANSLNSFGPLLEEFQNLSRVLVYFGKADQQRRLMVDARARNMTNGEYVYIVDEPYQFPKSYGTVTWSYKGDPDNEAARDAFRSVLVVHPYPEIPLAVSSDVMTLAGRFRAIATTLYNVTVTAYEQPFRDAITSYVSILFLAQVLNETLIRDGPAKLQDGAWLSQQFLNRAFPPPVKGLADTYIDSTGLRRTILGVSHFLAGNGSVRESFLMQSPDAGYTFRQTRDLALEWPGGNWPPPNEPFCGYTNSKGGCQTSLGMYRQR
;
A
#
# COMPACT_ATOMS: atom_id res chain seq x y z
N MET A 1 -53.38 -8.23 -9.43
CA MET A 1 -52.45 -7.09 -9.46
C MET A 1 -51.27 -7.48 -10.34
N ALA A 2 -51.15 -6.87 -11.51
CA ALA A 2 -50.00 -7.08 -12.39
C ALA A 2 -48.82 -6.26 -11.85
N PHE A 3 -47.66 -6.89 -11.67
CA PHE A 3 -46.43 -6.18 -11.35
C PHE A 3 -46.00 -5.38 -12.58
N VAL A 4 -46.13 -4.06 -12.50
CA VAL A 4 -45.56 -3.16 -13.50
C VAL A 4 -44.06 -3.12 -13.24
N LYS A 5 -43.30 -3.63 -14.22
CA LYS A 5 -41.84 -3.54 -14.19
C LYS A 5 -41.46 -2.06 -14.24
N SER A 6 -40.74 -1.59 -13.22
CA SER A 6 -40.27 -0.21 -13.16
C SER A 6 -39.44 0.10 -14.41
N GLU A 7 -39.81 1.14 -15.17
CA GLU A 7 -39.03 1.67 -16.30
C GLU A 7 -37.80 2.48 -15.84
N TYR A 8 -37.47 2.44 -14.54
CA TYR A 8 -36.33 3.13 -13.98
C TYR A 8 -35.02 2.49 -14.44
N THR A 9 -34.45 3.01 -15.52
CA THR A 9 -33.04 2.82 -15.88
C THR A 9 -32.15 3.54 -14.88
N LEU A 10 -31.45 2.77 -14.04
CA LEU A 10 -30.37 3.29 -13.21
C LEU A 10 -29.35 3.98 -14.13
N GLN A 11 -29.23 5.30 -14.01
CA GLN A 11 -28.02 5.97 -14.49
C GLN A 11 -26.81 5.41 -13.73
N PRO A 12 -25.60 5.36 -14.32
CA PRO A 12 -24.43 4.70 -13.75
C PRO A 12 -23.82 5.50 -12.58
N ALA A 13 -24.64 6.09 -11.71
CA ALA A 13 -24.16 6.62 -10.45
C ALA A 13 -23.76 5.44 -9.56
N PRO A 14 -22.53 5.43 -9.00
CA PRO A 14 -22.17 4.43 -8.01
C PRO A 14 -23.17 4.54 -6.85
N VAL A 15 -23.80 3.41 -6.51
CA VAL A 15 -24.66 3.29 -5.32
C VAL A 15 -23.85 3.19 -4.03
N MET A 16 -22.52 3.18 -4.13
CA MET A 16 -21.59 3.11 -3.01
C MET A 16 -20.63 4.30 -3.05
N ILE A 17 -20.51 5.02 -1.93
CA ILE A 17 -19.47 6.01 -1.70
C ILE A 17 -18.51 5.46 -0.65
N ALA A 18 -17.25 5.25 -1.03
CA ALA A 18 -16.23 4.70 -0.14
C ALA A 18 -15.31 5.83 0.36
N THR A 19 -15.40 6.13 1.65
CA THR A 19 -14.63 7.21 2.30
C THR A 19 -13.37 6.74 3.01
N SER A 20 -13.11 5.42 3.02
CA SER A 20 -11.97 4.76 3.69
C SER A 20 -10.66 5.49 3.41
N PHE A 21 -9.84 5.73 4.46
CA PHE A 21 -8.61 6.54 4.34
C PHE A 21 -7.69 6.06 3.22
N VAL A 22 -7.54 4.73 3.08
CA VAL A 22 -6.95 4.13 1.89
C VAL A 22 -7.86 3.00 1.42
N VAL A 23 -8.16 2.98 0.13
CA VAL A 23 -8.95 1.93 -0.51
C VAL A 23 -8.00 0.87 -1.07
N PRO A 24 -8.21 -0.43 -0.81
CA PRO A 24 -7.34 -1.52 -1.30
C PRO A 24 -7.06 -1.45 -2.81
N HIS A 25 -8.11 -1.21 -3.60
CA HIS A 25 -8.02 -1.03 -5.05
C HIS A 25 -7.00 0.06 -5.45
N VAL A 26 -6.94 1.18 -4.71
CA VAL A 26 -6.02 2.28 -5.02
C VAL A 26 -4.57 1.88 -4.77
N ILE A 27 -4.30 1.05 -3.74
CA ILE A 27 -2.96 0.48 -3.51
C ILE A 27 -2.62 -0.53 -4.63
N ALA A 28 -3.55 -1.42 -4.96
CA ALA A 28 -3.36 -2.43 -6.02
C ALA A 28 -2.96 -1.78 -7.35
N VAL A 29 -3.70 -0.75 -7.78
CA VAL A 29 -3.40 0.02 -8.99
C VAL A 29 -2.03 0.70 -8.90
N ALA A 30 -1.67 1.27 -7.74
CA ALA A 30 -0.37 1.91 -7.57
C ALA A 30 0.80 0.91 -7.64
N VAL A 31 0.68 -0.28 -7.04
CA VAL A 31 1.70 -1.33 -7.17
C VAL A 31 1.80 -1.78 -8.63
N MET A 32 0.66 -1.97 -9.33
CA MET A 32 0.66 -2.29 -10.76
C MET A 32 1.33 -1.21 -11.61
N ASP A 33 1.05 0.06 -11.37
CA ASP A 33 1.68 1.19 -12.06
C ASP A 33 3.20 1.22 -11.84
N LEU A 34 3.64 0.90 -10.62
CA LEU A 34 5.06 0.81 -10.28
C LEU A 34 5.77 -0.32 -11.03
N LEU A 35 5.17 -1.51 -11.05
CA LEU A 35 5.69 -2.68 -11.77
C LEU A 35 5.82 -2.40 -13.28
N LEU A 36 4.77 -1.85 -13.89
CA LEU A 36 4.73 -1.55 -15.32
C LEU A 36 5.70 -0.42 -15.70
N ARG A 37 5.83 0.61 -14.84
CA ARG A 37 6.77 1.72 -15.06
C ARG A 37 8.21 1.26 -15.28
N TYR A 38 8.65 0.27 -14.50
CA TYR A 38 10.02 -0.25 -14.55
C TYR A 38 10.14 -1.55 -15.35
N ARG A 39 9.07 -1.97 -16.03
CA ARG A 39 9.00 -3.22 -16.81
C ARG A 39 9.39 -4.45 -15.99
N TRP A 40 8.98 -4.47 -14.73
CA TRP A 40 9.06 -5.63 -13.85
C TRP A 40 7.85 -6.52 -14.11
N LEU A 41 8.01 -7.43 -15.07
CA LEU A 41 6.94 -8.26 -15.63
C LEU A 41 6.86 -9.65 -14.99
N THR A 42 7.87 -10.10 -14.25
CA THR A 42 7.87 -11.41 -13.58
C THR A 42 7.95 -11.17 -12.09
N VAL A 43 6.84 -11.36 -11.38
CA VAL A 43 6.66 -10.90 -10.01
C VAL A 43 6.35 -12.08 -9.10
N PHE A 44 7.07 -12.16 -7.99
CA PHE A 44 6.82 -13.11 -6.92
C PHE A 44 6.03 -12.43 -5.82
N VAL A 45 4.90 -12.98 -5.42
CA VAL A 45 3.97 -12.31 -4.51
C VAL A 45 3.73 -13.16 -3.29
N VAL A 46 4.00 -12.58 -2.13
CA VAL A 46 3.84 -13.24 -0.84
C VAL A 46 2.70 -12.57 -0.10
N VAL A 47 1.66 -13.34 0.19
CA VAL A 47 0.52 -12.88 0.99
C VAL A 47 0.54 -13.61 2.33
N ASP A 48 0.68 -12.88 3.43
CA ASP A 48 0.66 -13.47 4.76
C ASP A 48 -0.77 -13.61 5.28
N ALA A 49 -1.25 -14.85 5.35
CA ALA A 49 -2.58 -15.19 5.83
C ALA A 49 -2.76 -14.98 7.36
N ASN A 50 -1.67 -14.73 8.11
CA ASN A 50 -1.77 -14.29 9.51
C ASN A 50 -1.96 -12.79 9.67
N SER A 51 -1.79 -12.02 8.60
CA SER A 51 -1.95 -10.57 8.61
C SER A 51 -3.42 -10.16 8.37
N THR A 52 -3.68 -8.85 8.44
CA THR A 52 -5.03 -8.29 8.21
C THR A 52 -5.57 -8.68 6.82
N PRO A 53 -6.89 -8.97 6.70
CA PRO A 53 -7.51 -9.37 5.43
C PRO A 53 -7.31 -8.38 4.28
N MET A 54 -7.04 -7.10 4.59
CA MET A 54 -6.75 -6.06 3.59
C MET A 54 -5.64 -6.48 2.61
N TYR A 55 -4.60 -7.17 3.08
CA TYR A 55 -3.49 -7.64 2.23
C TYR A 55 -3.94 -8.68 1.20
N THR A 56 -4.88 -9.55 1.56
CA THR A 56 -5.47 -10.51 0.61
C THR A 56 -6.32 -9.79 -0.41
N VAL A 57 -7.13 -8.81 0.03
CA VAL A 57 -7.96 -7.99 -0.88
C VAL A 57 -7.09 -7.23 -1.89
N ILE A 58 -5.97 -6.62 -1.47
CA ILE A 58 -5.07 -5.91 -2.40
C ILE A 58 -4.52 -6.88 -3.44
N ALA A 59 -4.07 -8.07 -3.03
CA ALA A 59 -3.56 -9.08 -3.97
C ALA A 59 -4.63 -9.55 -4.96
N ASP A 60 -5.86 -9.77 -4.49
CA ASP A 60 -6.99 -10.20 -5.33
C ASP A 60 -7.41 -9.08 -6.31
N GLU A 61 -7.40 -7.81 -5.88
CA GLU A 61 -7.63 -6.65 -6.76
C GLU A 61 -6.57 -6.53 -7.85
N MET A 62 -5.30 -6.81 -7.54
CA MET A 62 -4.24 -6.85 -8.54
C MET A 62 -4.46 -7.97 -9.56
N GLU A 63 -4.84 -9.17 -9.12
CA GLU A 63 -5.11 -10.31 -10.01
C GLU A 63 -6.32 -10.08 -10.95
N GLN A 64 -7.24 -9.20 -10.56
CA GLN A 64 -8.38 -8.79 -11.38
C GLN A 64 -8.07 -7.61 -12.32
N ASP A 65 -6.89 -6.98 -12.19
CA ASP A 65 -6.50 -5.88 -13.06
C ASP A 65 -6.35 -6.37 -14.52
N PRO A 66 -6.99 -5.73 -15.52
CA PRO A 66 -6.90 -6.15 -16.91
C PRO A 66 -5.47 -6.20 -17.47
N ARG A 67 -4.54 -5.46 -16.86
CA ARG A 67 -3.12 -5.41 -17.25
C ARG A 67 -2.33 -6.62 -16.79
N MET A 68 -2.92 -7.51 -15.98
CA MET A 68 -2.28 -8.77 -15.56
C MET A 68 -1.84 -9.65 -16.73
N THR A 69 -2.44 -9.51 -17.91
CA THR A 69 -2.07 -10.29 -19.10
C THR A 69 -0.63 -10.10 -19.57
N VAL A 70 0.05 -9.02 -19.15
CA VAL A 70 1.46 -8.78 -19.50
C VAL A 70 2.44 -9.16 -18.39
N LEU A 71 1.94 -9.67 -17.25
CA LEU A 71 2.74 -10.09 -16.10
C LEU A 71 2.72 -11.63 -15.95
N THR A 72 3.86 -12.18 -15.54
CA THR A 72 3.97 -13.51 -14.95
C THR A 72 3.91 -13.38 -13.43
N TRP A 73 2.91 -14.00 -12.82
CA TRP A 73 2.58 -13.80 -11.40
C TRP A 73 2.72 -15.10 -10.61
N TYR A 74 3.61 -15.11 -9.61
CA TYR A 74 3.84 -16.27 -8.73
C TYR A 74 3.38 -15.96 -7.31
N ARG A 75 2.09 -16.18 -7.01
CA ARG A 75 1.52 -15.97 -5.67
C ARG A 75 1.79 -17.13 -4.73
N ARG A 76 2.21 -16.84 -3.50
CA ARG A 76 2.33 -17.77 -2.38
C ARG A 76 1.60 -17.20 -1.17
N ASN A 77 0.70 -18.00 -0.61
CA ASN A 77 0.07 -17.69 0.66
C ASN A 77 0.89 -18.34 1.78
N VAL A 78 1.32 -17.55 2.75
CA VAL A 78 2.14 -18.02 3.89
C VAL A 78 1.44 -17.76 5.21
N ARG A 79 1.95 -18.39 6.27
CA ARG A 79 1.62 -18.07 7.66
C ARG A 79 2.91 -17.63 8.35
N ALA A 80 3.27 -16.36 8.19
CA ALA A 80 4.61 -15.86 8.49
C ALA A 80 5.02 -16.08 9.96
N ASN A 81 4.08 -15.94 10.88
CA ASN A 81 4.33 -16.18 12.31
C ASN A 81 4.66 -17.65 12.63
N SER A 82 4.28 -18.58 11.76
CA SER A 82 4.58 -20.02 11.92
C SER A 82 5.86 -20.44 11.18
N LEU A 83 6.50 -19.53 10.44
CA LEU A 83 7.76 -19.83 9.74
C LEU A 83 8.94 -19.62 10.68
N ASN A 84 9.84 -20.61 10.73
CA ASN A 84 11.14 -20.46 11.38
C ASN A 84 12.05 -19.51 10.59
N SER A 85 12.02 -19.60 9.26
CA SER A 85 12.76 -18.76 8.33
C SER A 85 11.98 -18.65 7.00
N PHE A 86 12.18 -17.55 6.29
CA PHE A 86 11.74 -17.33 4.91
C PHE A 86 12.66 -17.98 3.86
N GLY A 87 13.70 -18.70 4.30
CA GLY A 87 14.71 -19.27 3.44
C GLY A 87 14.22 -20.08 2.24
N PRO A 88 13.33 -21.08 2.43
CA PRO A 88 12.79 -21.85 1.31
C PRO A 88 11.99 -20.99 0.33
N LEU A 89 11.27 -19.98 0.82
CA LEU A 89 10.51 -19.05 -0.02
C LEU A 89 11.46 -18.15 -0.83
N LEU A 90 12.57 -17.72 -0.23
CA LEU A 90 13.59 -16.92 -0.89
C LEU A 90 14.37 -17.73 -1.94
N GLU A 91 14.62 -19.01 -1.70
CA GLU A 91 15.21 -19.92 -2.69
C GLU A 91 14.30 -20.10 -3.91
N GLU A 92 13.01 -20.27 -3.68
CA GLU A 92 12.03 -20.29 -4.77
C GLU A 92 11.99 -18.95 -5.51
N PHE A 93 11.92 -17.84 -4.78
CA PHE A 93 11.94 -16.49 -5.35
C PHE A 93 13.17 -16.26 -6.24
N GLN A 94 14.36 -16.64 -5.78
CA GLN A 94 15.61 -16.51 -6.54
C GLN A 94 15.56 -17.22 -7.90
N ASN A 95 14.85 -18.35 -7.98
CA ASN A 95 14.76 -19.15 -9.21
C ASN A 95 13.64 -18.69 -10.15
N LEU A 96 12.74 -17.80 -9.71
CA LEU A 96 11.55 -17.40 -10.47
C LEU A 96 11.49 -15.91 -10.82
N SER A 97 12.09 -15.03 -10.01
CA SER A 97 11.92 -13.58 -10.15
C SER A 97 13.08 -12.79 -9.53
N ARG A 98 13.10 -11.48 -9.75
CA ARG A 98 13.91 -10.48 -9.04
C ARG A 98 13.07 -9.41 -8.35
N VAL A 99 11.74 -9.49 -8.45
CA VAL A 99 10.81 -8.51 -7.89
C VAL A 99 9.80 -9.24 -7.01
N LEU A 100 9.86 -8.95 -5.71
CA LEU A 100 8.98 -9.52 -4.71
C LEU A 100 8.01 -8.46 -4.21
N VAL A 101 6.71 -8.74 -4.23
CA VAL A 101 5.70 -7.94 -3.53
C VAL A 101 5.29 -8.68 -2.26
N TYR A 102 5.44 -8.05 -1.10
CA TYR A 102 5.07 -8.63 0.18
C TYR A 102 3.85 -7.92 0.76
N PHE A 103 2.74 -8.64 0.84
CA PHE A 103 1.50 -8.21 1.45
C PHE A 103 1.34 -8.89 2.81
N GLY A 104 1.79 -8.20 3.87
CA GLY A 104 1.76 -8.71 5.23
C GLY A 104 2.34 -7.72 6.23
N LYS A 105 2.29 -8.09 7.51
CA LYS A 105 2.70 -7.23 8.61
C LYS A 105 4.20 -6.88 8.56
N ALA A 106 4.52 -5.63 8.90
CA ALA A 106 5.87 -5.06 8.73
C ALA A 106 6.97 -5.76 9.55
N ASP A 107 6.66 -6.33 10.72
CA ASP A 107 7.63 -7.10 11.50
C ASP A 107 8.03 -8.40 10.79
N GLN A 108 7.09 -9.04 10.10
CA GLN A 108 7.36 -10.24 9.32
C GLN A 108 8.10 -9.92 8.02
N GLN A 109 7.78 -8.78 7.39
CA GLN A 109 8.59 -8.24 6.29
C GLN A 109 10.04 -8.03 6.74
N ARG A 110 10.28 -7.41 7.90
CA ARG A 110 11.66 -7.19 8.39
C ARG A 110 12.41 -8.51 8.54
N ARG A 111 11.78 -9.56 9.08
CA ARG A 111 12.36 -10.91 9.16
C ARG A 111 12.72 -11.47 7.77
N LEU A 112 11.84 -11.33 6.79
CA LEU A 112 12.11 -11.71 5.40
C LEU A 112 13.34 -10.99 4.85
N MET A 113 13.47 -9.69 5.11
CA MET A 113 14.60 -8.88 4.64
C MET A 113 15.93 -9.28 5.28
N VAL A 114 15.94 -9.63 6.57
CA VAL A 114 17.13 -10.17 7.25
C VAL A 114 17.56 -11.50 6.61
N ASP A 115 16.61 -12.41 6.38
CA ASP A 115 16.87 -13.69 5.71
C ASP A 115 17.35 -13.51 4.25
N ALA A 116 16.85 -12.50 3.55
CA ALA A 116 17.28 -12.14 2.20
C ALA A 116 18.70 -11.59 2.18
N ARG A 117 19.07 -10.75 3.16
CA ARG A 117 20.43 -10.23 3.32
C ARG A 117 21.43 -11.35 3.56
N ALA A 118 21.09 -12.30 4.44
CA ALA A 118 21.91 -13.49 4.71
C ALA A 118 22.16 -14.34 3.46
N ARG A 119 21.28 -14.25 2.45
CA ARG A 119 21.38 -14.94 1.15
C ARG A 119 21.96 -14.08 0.03
N ASN A 120 22.49 -12.90 0.35
CA ASN A 120 23.00 -11.93 -0.63
C ASN A 120 21.94 -11.48 -1.66
N MET A 121 20.66 -11.53 -1.30
CA MET A 121 19.54 -11.14 -2.16
C MET A 121 19.10 -9.68 -1.93
N THR A 122 19.99 -8.84 -1.43
CA THR A 122 19.78 -7.39 -1.22
C THR A 122 20.94 -6.59 -1.82
N ASN A 123 21.57 -7.15 -2.86
CA ASN A 123 22.79 -6.68 -3.50
C ASN A 123 22.53 -5.63 -4.60
N GLY A 124 21.27 -5.31 -4.87
CA GLY A 124 20.86 -4.41 -5.97
C GLY A 124 20.17 -5.10 -7.13
N GLU A 125 20.27 -6.43 -7.24
CA GLU A 125 19.59 -7.19 -8.29
C GLU A 125 18.14 -7.53 -7.94
N TYR A 126 17.75 -7.38 -6.69
CA TYR A 126 16.43 -7.73 -6.18
C TYR A 126 15.69 -6.50 -5.67
N VAL A 127 14.38 -6.45 -5.90
CA VAL A 127 13.48 -5.40 -5.44
C VAL A 127 12.43 -6.03 -4.53
N TYR A 128 12.20 -5.41 -3.38
CA TYR A 128 11.15 -5.79 -2.44
C TYR A 128 10.15 -4.65 -2.31
N ILE A 129 8.95 -4.82 -2.84
CA ILE A 129 7.87 -3.85 -2.78
C ILE A 129 6.95 -4.23 -1.62
N VAL A 130 6.67 -3.27 -0.75
CA VAL A 130 5.70 -3.43 0.34
C VAL A 130 4.75 -2.25 0.37
N ASP A 131 3.59 -2.43 0.97
CA ASP A 131 2.68 -1.34 1.28
C ASP A 131 2.71 -0.99 2.77
N GLU A 132 2.60 0.31 3.05
CA GLU A 132 2.30 0.83 4.38
C GLU A 132 1.04 1.70 4.27
N PRO A 133 -0.16 1.13 4.46
CA PRO A 133 -1.41 1.85 4.23
C PRO A 133 -1.51 3.09 5.11
N TYR A 134 -1.16 2.98 6.38
CA TYR A 134 -1.02 4.07 7.34
C TYR A 134 -0.45 3.52 8.65
N GLN A 135 0.02 4.42 9.51
CA GLN A 135 0.51 4.06 10.84
C GLN A 135 -0.63 3.48 11.70
N PHE A 136 -0.67 2.15 11.80
CA PHE A 136 -1.47 1.43 12.79
C PHE A 136 -0.68 0.22 13.30
N PRO A 137 0.24 0.43 14.25
CA PRO A 137 1.23 -0.56 14.64
C PRO A 137 0.68 -1.92 15.08
N LYS A 138 -0.49 -1.94 15.74
CA LYS A 138 -1.13 -3.21 16.17
C LYS A 138 -1.44 -4.13 14.98
N SER A 139 -1.96 -3.58 13.88
CA SER A 139 -2.48 -4.37 12.75
C SER A 139 -1.49 -4.49 11.59
N TYR A 140 -0.88 -3.39 11.16
CA TYR A 140 0.06 -3.38 10.03
C TYR A 140 1.53 -3.45 10.47
N GLY A 141 1.82 -3.09 11.72
CA GLY A 141 3.19 -2.84 12.16
C GLY A 141 3.70 -1.46 11.73
N THR A 142 5.00 -1.27 11.81
CA THR A 142 5.71 -0.08 11.31
C THR A 142 6.80 -0.56 10.38
N VAL A 143 6.87 -0.03 9.16
CA VAL A 143 7.93 -0.37 8.22
C VAL A 143 9.21 0.35 8.65
N THR A 144 10.02 -0.36 9.45
CA THR A 144 11.27 0.14 10.03
C THR A 144 12.33 -0.95 9.98
N TRP A 145 13.57 -0.53 9.71
CA TRP A 145 14.73 -1.42 9.83
C TRP A 145 15.17 -1.60 11.29
N SER A 146 14.83 -0.65 12.17
CA SER A 146 15.33 -0.59 13.55
C SER A 146 14.27 -0.95 14.58
N TYR A 147 14.61 -1.88 15.49
CA TYR A 147 13.89 -2.13 16.74
C TYR A 147 14.84 -2.00 17.93
N LYS A 148 14.37 -1.43 19.05
CA LYS A 148 15.21 -1.19 20.22
C LYS A 148 15.74 -2.52 20.79
N GLY A 149 17.07 -2.66 20.83
CA GLY A 149 17.74 -3.83 21.39
C GLY A 149 17.76 -5.07 20.48
N ASP A 150 17.32 -4.94 19.23
CA ASP A 150 17.31 -6.03 18.26
C ASP A 150 18.71 -6.20 17.62
N PRO A 151 19.32 -7.39 17.69
CA PRO A 151 20.67 -7.65 17.19
C PRO A 151 20.75 -7.60 15.65
N ASP A 152 19.64 -7.80 14.95
CA ASP A 152 19.59 -7.82 13.48
C ASP A 152 19.45 -6.42 12.87
N ASN A 153 19.47 -5.35 13.68
CA ASN A 153 19.29 -3.98 13.20
C ASN A 153 20.28 -3.58 12.10
N GLU A 154 21.54 -3.99 12.21
CA GLU A 154 22.55 -3.69 11.20
C GLU A 154 22.26 -4.43 9.89
N ALA A 155 21.96 -5.74 9.98
CA ALA A 155 21.57 -6.55 8.82
C ALA A 155 20.29 -6.03 8.16
N ALA A 156 19.28 -5.66 8.95
CA ALA A 156 18.03 -5.08 8.48
C ALA A 156 18.25 -3.73 7.80
N ARG A 157 19.09 -2.85 8.38
CA ARG A 157 19.43 -1.55 7.79
C ARG A 157 20.02 -1.71 6.39
N ASP A 158 20.96 -2.63 6.23
CA ASP A 158 21.56 -2.94 4.93
C ASP A 158 20.52 -3.50 3.94
N ALA A 159 19.68 -4.43 4.42
CA ALA A 159 18.65 -5.08 3.61
C ALA A 159 17.60 -4.09 3.08
N PHE A 160 17.18 -3.14 3.92
CA PHE A 160 16.11 -2.19 3.64
C PHE A 160 16.42 -1.24 2.48
N ARG A 161 17.68 -1.13 2.07
CA ARG A 161 18.06 -0.38 0.87
C ARG A 161 17.48 -0.96 -0.43
N SER A 162 17.07 -2.24 -0.41
CA SER A 162 16.38 -2.90 -1.53
C SER A 162 14.84 -2.85 -1.41
N VAL A 163 14.31 -2.15 -0.41
CA VAL A 163 12.88 -2.05 -0.13
C VAL A 163 12.31 -0.76 -0.72
N LEU A 164 11.20 -0.91 -1.46
CA LEU A 164 10.34 0.17 -1.90
C LEU A 164 9.03 0.10 -1.10
N VAL A 165 8.61 1.22 -0.53
CA VAL A 165 7.38 1.31 0.26
C VAL A 165 6.36 2.14 -0.50
N VAL A 166 5.18 1.57 -0.76
CA VAL A 166 4.01 2.27 -1.29
C VAL A 166 3.15 2.74 -0.12
N HIS A 167 2.90 4.05 -0.02
CA HIS A 167 2.23 4.64 1.15
C HIS A 167 1.49 5.93 0.81
N PRO A 168 0.53 6.41 1.64
CA PRO A 168 -0.02 7.75 1.50
C PRO A 168 1.03 8.86 1.59
N TYR A 169 0.85 9.88 0.76
CA TYR A 169 1.71 11.05 0.69
C TYR A 169 0.90 12.36 0.76
N PRO A 170 1.37 13.39 1.48
CA PRO A 170 2.50 13.33 2.41
C PRO A 170 2.19 12.43 3.60
N GLU A 171 3.23 11.90 4.25
CA GLU A 171 3.06 11.25 5.54
C GLU A 171 2.70 12.32 6.57
N ILE A 172 1.41 12.43 6.94
CA ILE A 172 0.94 13.39 7.94
C ILE A 172 0.88 12.69 9.29
N PRO A 173 1.81 12.95 10.22
CA PRO A 173 1.77 12.33 11.53
C PRO A 173 0.56 12.86 12.31
N LEU A 174 -0.24 11.95 12.85
CA LEU A 174 -1.46 12.29 13.60
C LEU A 174 -1.19 13.16 14.83
N ALA A 175 -0.01 12.98 15.44
CA ALA A 175 0.38 13.64 16.68
C ALA A 175 0.70 15.13 16.54
N VAL A 176 0.73 15.69 15.32
CA VAL A 176 1.10 17.10 15.09
C VAL A 176 -0.04 18.06 15.41
N SER A 177 -1.29 17.60 15.48
CA SER A 177 -2.45 18.45 15.80
C SER A 177 -3.03 18.16 17.18
N SER A 178 -3.10 19.19 18.03
CA SER A 178 -3.76 19.14 19.34
C SER A 178 -5.23 18.74 19.23
N ASP A 179 -5.91 19.17 18.17
CA ASP A 179 -7.34 18.91 17.96
C ASP A 179 -7.58 17.45 17.59
N VAL A 180 -6.71 16.90 16.74
CA VAL A 180 -6.71 15.47 16.37
C VAL A 180 -6.44 14.60 17.60
N MET A 181 -5.46 14.96 18.42
CA MET A 181 -5.14 14.22 19.65
C MET A 181 -6.28 14.28 20.68
N THR A 182 -6.93 15.44 20.80
CA THR A 182 -8.10 15.61 21.67
C THR A 182 -9.25 14.72 21.20
N LEU A 183 -9.52 14.69 19.90
CA LEU A 183 -10.57 13.84 19.34
C LEU A 183 -10.26 12.35 19.51
N ALA A 184 -9.00 11.94 19.31
CA ALA A 184 -8.55 10.58 19.57
C ALA A 184 -8.79 10.17 21.04
N GLY A 185 -8.48 11.07 21.99
CA GLY A 185 -8.77 10.89 23.41
C GLY A 185 -10.25 10.74 23.70
N ARG A 186 -11.10 11.57 23.08
CA ARG A 186 -12.56 11.46 23.20
C ARG A 186 -13.09 10.12 22.69
N PHE A 187 -12.63 9.65 21.55
CA PHE A 187 -13.02 8.32 21.03
C PHE A 187 -12.66 7.21 22.00
N ARG A 188 -11.47 7.25 22.63
CA ARG A 188 -11.10 6.27 23.66
C ARG A 188 -12.01 6.36 24.89
N ALA A 189 -12.29 7.57 25.38
CA ALA A 189 -13.18 7.77 26.52
C ALA A 189 -14.59 7.23 26.24
N ILE A 190 -15.16 7.53 25.08
CA ILE A 190 -16.49 7.04 24.65
C ILE A 190 -16.50 5.52 24.52
N ALA A 191 -15.45 4.93 23.93
CA ALA A 191 -15.31 3.47 23.82
C ALA A 191 -15.39 2.79 25.20
N THR A 192 -14.73 3.37 26.20
CA THR A 192 -14.75 2.85 27.57
C THR A 192 -16.09 3.09 28.25
N THR A 193 -16.64 4.31 28.21
CA THR A 193 -17.83 4.65 28.98
C THR A 193 -19.13 4.07 28.43
N LEU A 194 -19.27 3.99 27.11
CA LEU A 194 -20.52 3.50 26.48
C LEU A 194 -20.46 2.03 26.09
N TYR A 195 -19.28 1.51 25.77
CA TYR A 195 -19.14 0.15 25.21
C TYR A 195 -18.29 -0.78 26.06
N ASN A 196 -17.75 -0.32 27.20
CA ASN A 196 -16.85 -1.08 28.07
C ASN A 196 -15.62 -1.64 27.30
N VAL A 197 -15.13 -0.88 26.31
CA VAL A 197 -13.95 -1.22 25.51
C VAL A 197 -12.81 -0.29 25.88
N THR A 198 -11.72 -0.87 26.40
CA THR A 198 -10.50 -0.13 26.75
C THR A 198 -9.49 -0.29 25.62
N VAL A 199 -9.03 0.84 25.07
CA VAL A 199 -8.09 0.86 23.95
C VAL A 199 -6.96 1.84 24.26
N THR A 200 -5.72 1.39 24.14
CA THR A 200 -4.56 2.30 24.27
C THR A 200 -4.34 3.11 22.98
N ALA A 201 -3.49 4.14 23.03
CA ALA A 201 -3.14 4.89 21.82
C ALA A 201 -2.48 4.01 20.74
N TYR A 202 -1.72 2.99 21.14
CA TYR A 202 -1.08 2.02 20.23
C TYR A 202 -2.09 1.12 19.52
N GLU A 203 -3.18 0.77 20.22
CA GLU A 203 -4.19 -0.16 19.73
C GLU A 203 -5.35 0.52 19.01
N GLN A 204 -5.44 1.85 19.09
CA GLN A 204 -6.55 2.61 18.53
C GLN A 204 -6.45 2.65 17.00
N PRO A 205 -7.46 2.15 16.26
CA PRO A 205 -7.54 2.31 14.80
C PRO A 205 -7.99 3.73 14.46
N PHE A 206 -7.19 4.74 14.82
CA PHE A 206 -7.66 6.13 14.81
C PHE A 206 -8.06 6.59 13.41
N ARG A 207 -7.30 6.23 12.36
CA ARG A 207 -7.63 6.55 10.96
C ARG A 207 -8.97 5.99 10.53
N ASP A 208 -9.32 4.79 10.98
CA ASP A 208 -10.61 4.16 10.67
C ASP A 208 -11.74 4.84 11.43
N ALA A 209 -11.55 5.05 12.73
CA ALA A 209 -12.53 5.73 13.58
C ALA A 209 -12.82 7.17 13.11
N ILE A 210 -11.77 7.94 12.78
CA ILE A 210 -11.95 9.31 12.27
C ILE A 210 -12.59 9.30 10.88
N THR A 211 -12.27 8.31 10.03
CA THR A 211 -12.91 8.18 8.73
C THR A 211 -14.42 7.98 8.89
N SER A 212 -14.84 7.03 9.73
CA SER A 212 -16.27 6.82 10.00
C SER A 212 -16.95 8.06 10.56
N TYR A 213 -16.27 8.80 11.43
CA TYR A 213 -16.77 10.07 11.97
C TYR A 213 -16.98 11.13 10.87
N VAL A 214 -15.99 11.34 10.00
CA VAL A 214 -16.10 12.35 8.93
C VAL A 214 -17.09 11.94 7.83
N SER A 215 -17.29 10.64 7.57
CA SER A 215 -18.29 10.15 6.60
C SER A 215 -19.70 10.62 6.94
N ILE A 216 -20.05 10.59 8.23
CA ILE A 216 -21.35 11.08 8.71
C ILE A 216 -21.46 12.60 8.54
N LEU A 217 -20.37 13.34 8.73
CA LEU A 217 -20.34 14.78 8.51
C LEU A 217 -20.47 15.14 7.02
N PHE A 218 -19.83 14.39 6.13
CA PHE A 218 -20.01 14.55 4.68
C PHE A 218 -21.44 14.25 4.26
N LEU A 219 -22.05 13.20 4.83
CA LEU A 219 -23.46 12.92 4.60
C LEU A 219 -24.36 14.06 5.09
N ALA A 220 -24.14 14.57 6.29
CA ALA A 220 -24.91 15.70 6.82
C ALA A 220 -24.78 16.95 5.93
N GLN A 221 -23.56 17.24 5.45
CA GLN A 221 -23.32 18.34 4.53
C GLN A 221 -24.10 18.17 3.22
N VAL A 222 -24.00 17.00 2.57
CA VAL A 222 -24.72 16.70 1.33
C VAL A 222 -26.23 16.77 1.52
N LEU A 223 -26.77 16.23 2.62
CA LEU A 223 -28.19 16.30 2.92
C LEU A 223 -28.67 17.73 3.11
N ASN A 224 -27.92 18.56 3.85
CA ASN A 224 -28.28 19.95 4.08
C ASN A 224 -28.27 20.77 2.78
N GLU A 225 -27.22 20.60 1.96
CA GLU A 225 -27.11 21.26 0.65
C GLU A 225 -28.24 20.83 -0.29
N THR A 226 -28.55 19.53 -0.33
CA THR A 226 -29.64 18.97 -1.16
C THR A 226 -31.00 19.51 -0.71
N LEU A 227 -31.25 19.59 0.59
CA LEU A 227 -32.51 20.12 1.13
C LEU A 227 -32.70 21.59 0.73
N ILE A 228 -31.65 22.41 0.85
CA ILE A 228 -31.69 23.85 0.56
C ILE A 228 -31.86 24.11 -0.94
N ARG A 229 -31.13 23.37 -1.78
CA ARG A 229 -31.09 23.62 -3.24
C ARG A 229 -32.23 22.93 -4.00
N ASP A 230 -32.53 21.68 -3.64
CA ASP A 230 -33.38 20.79 -4.45
C ASP A 230 -34.69 20.38 -3.74
N GLY A 231 -34.82 20.72 -2.45
CA GLY A 231 -36.01 20.44 -1.64
C GLY A 231 -36.05 19.01 -1.05
N PRO A 232 -37.01 18.75 -0.15
CA PRO A 232 -37.05 17.53 0.65
C PRO A 232 -37.29 16.25 -0.17
N ALA A 233 -37.92 16.35 -1.35
CA ALA A 233 -38.16 15.20 -2.21
C ALA A 233 -36.86 14.53 -2.68
N LYS A 234 -35.79 15.31 -2.91
CA LYS A 234 -34.50 14.79 -3.35
C LYS A 234 -33.70 14.09 -2.26
N LEU A 235 -34.06 14.26 -0.99
CA LEU A 235 -33.45 13.50 0.11
C LEU A 235 -33.80 12.02 0.09
N GLN A 236 -34.86 11.63 -0.62
CA GLN A 236 -35.27 10.23 -0.77
C GLN A 236 -34.74 9.59 -2.07
N ASP A 237 -34.04 10.37 -2.89
CA ASP A 237 -33.46 9.93 -4.16
C ASP A 237 -31.98 9.56 -3.94
N GLY A 238 -31.72 8.29 -3.64
CA GLY A 238 -30.37 7.81 -3.34
C GLY A 238 -29.38 7.99 -4.49
N ALA A 239 -29.83 7.87 -5.74
CA ALA A 239 -29.00 8.10 -6.91
C ALA A 239 -28.64 9.59 -7.05
N TRP A 240 -29.60 10.48 -6.80
CA TRP A 240 -29.33 11.91 -6.74
C TRP A 240 -28.33 12.26 -5.64
N LEU A 241 -28.54 11.74 -4.43
CA LEU A 241 -27.67 11.98 -3.28
C LEU A 241 -26.24 11.48 -3.54
N SER A 242 -26.07 10.27 -4.10
CA SER A 242 -24.73 9.73 -4.35
C SER A 242 -23.94 10.59 -5.34
N GLN A 243 -24.60 11.14 -6.36
CA GLN A 243 -23.98 12.07 -7.32
C GLN A 243 -23.43 13.34 -6.65
N GLN A 244 -24.00 13.79 -5.52
CA GLN A 244 -23.54 14.99 -4.82
C GLN A 244 -22.20 14.79 -4.08
N PHE A 245 -21.74 13.55 -3.97
CA PHE A 245 -20.42 13.24 -3.41
C PHE A 245 -19.33 13.17 -4.48
N LEU A 246 -19.66 13.00 -5.76
CA LEU A 246 -18.68 12.67 -6.80
C LEU A 246 -17.89 13.90 -7.25
N ASN A 247 -16.63 13.67 -7.64
CA ASN A 247 -15.69 14.69 -8.11
C ASN A 247 -15.61 15.90 -7.17
N ARG A 248 -15.60 15.63 -5.85
CA ARG A 248 -15.78 16.65 -4.82
C ARG A 248 -14.74 16.51 -3.73
N ALA A 249 -14.14 17.64 -3.37
CA ALA A 249 -13.34 17.78 -2.17
C ALA A 249 -14.23 18.19 -0.99
N PHE A 250 -14.05 17.52 0.14
CA PHE A 250 -14.65 17.87 1.42
C PHE A 250 -13.56 18.40 2.35
N PRO A 251 -13.70 19.64 2.86
CA PRO A 251 -12.74 20.19 3.80
C PRO A 251 -12.77 19.41 5.12
N PRO A 252 -11.64 19.32 5.84
CA PRO A 252 -11.56 18.60 7.09
C PRO A 252 -12.44 19.26 8.14
N PRO A 253 -13.31 18.51 8.83
CA PRO A 253 -14.10 19.06 9.93
C PRO A 253 -13.27 19.35 11.19
N VAL A 254 -12.01 18.90 11.22
CA VAL A 254 -11.08 19.04 12.35
C VAL A 254 -9.74 19.52 11.81
N LYS A 255 -9.20 20.59 12.41
CA LYS A 255 -7.92 21.17 12.03
C LYS A 255 -6.79 20.14 12.16
N GLY A 256 -5.94 20.06 11.13
CA GLY A 256 -4.82 19.12 11.08
C GLY A 256 -5.15 17.77 10.42
N LEU A 257 -6.39 17.58 9.95
CA LEU A 257 -6.69 16.58 8.93
C LEU A 257 -6.54 17.19 7.53
N ALA A 258 -6.35 16.33 6.52
CA ALA A 258 -6.33 16.75 5.12
C ALA A 258 -7.73 16.69 4.50
N ASP A 259 -7.93 17.47 3.43
CA ASP A 259 -9.11 17.39 2.58
C ASP A 259 -9.35 15.95 2.10
N THR A 260 -10.61 15.59 1.93
CA THR A 260 -11.01 14.29 1.38
C THR A 260 -11.64 14.49 0.01
N TYR A 261 -11.00 13.95 -1.03
CA TYR A 261 -11.54 13.99 -2.38
C TYR A 261 -12.20 12.64 -2.73
N ILE A 262 -13.45 12.68 -3.17
CA ILE A 262 -14.18 11.55 -3.74
C ILE A 262 -14.20 11.74 -5.26
N ASP A 263 -13.74 10.75 -6.01
CA ASP A 263 -13.67 10.83 -7.47
C ASP A 263 -14.99 10.46 -8.17
N SER A 264 -14.97 10.38 -9.49
CA SER A 264 -16.11 10.01 -10.32
C SER A 264 -16.60 8.57 -10.09
N THR A 265 -15.77 7.70 -9.53
CA THR A 265 -16.11 6.30 -9.22
C THR A 265 -16.77 6.15 -7.85
N GLY A 266 -16.82 7.23 -7.06
CA GLY A 266 -17.32 7.19 -5.68
C GLY A 266 -16.28 6.73 -4.66
N LEU A 267 -15.01 6.58 -5.08
CA LEU A 267 -13.92 6.20 -4.20
C LEU A 267 -13.18 7.43 -3.70
N ARG A 268 -12.83 7.43 -2.42
CA ARG A 268 -11.86 8.38 -1.88
C ARG A 268 -10.50 8.19 -2.55
N ARG A 269 -9.94 9.29 -3.04
CA ARG A 269 -8.56 9.36 -3.52
C ARG A 269 -7.65 9.88 -2.42
N THR A 270 -6.65 9.07 -2.11
CA THR A 270 -5.50 9.45 -1.29
C THR A 270 -4.29 9.42 -2.18
N ILE A 271 -3.52 10.51 -2.23
CA ILE A 271 -2.29 10.57 -3.01
C ILE A 271 -1.32 9.54 -2.43
N LEU A 272 -0.80 8.65 -3.27
CA LEU A 272 0.22 7.69 -2.89
C LEU A 272 1.61 8.16 -3.34
N GLY A 273 2.62 7.77 -2.59
CA GLY A 273 4.03 7.90 -2.94
C GLY A 273 4.74 6.56 -2.89
N VAL A 274 5.94 6.53 -3.47
CA VAL A 274 6.89 5.43 -3.30
C VAL A 274 8.14 5.98 -2.66
N SER A 275 8.52 5.40 -1.53
CA SER A 275 9.75 5.74 -0.82
C SER A 275 10.72 4.57 -0.76
N HIS A 276 11.97 4.90 -0.48
CA HIS A 276 13.04 3.93 -0.25
C HIS A 276 13.92 4.40 0.92
N PHE A 277 14.78 3.50 1.41
CA PHE A 277 15.73 3.79 2.47
C PHE A 277 17.12 4.14 1.92
N LEU A 278 17.63 5.33 2.26
CA LEU A 278 18.93 5.85 1.86
C LEU A 278 20.10 5.07 2.47
N ALA A 279 21.27 5.18 1.83
CA ALA A 279 22.51 4.69 2.40
C ALA A 279 22.97 5.54 3.61
N GLY A 280 23.75 4.94 4.51
CA GLY A 280 24.36 5.63 5.66
C GLY A 280 23.74 5.29 7.02
N ASN A 281 24.32 5.84 8.08
CA ASN A 281 24.06 5.40 9.46
C ASN A 281 22.61 5.54 9.92
N GLY A 282 21.87 6.53 9.41
CA GLY A 282 20.47 6.76 9.75
C GLY A 282 19.45 6.04 8.87
N SER A 283 19.87 5.55 7.69
CA SER A 283 19.02 4.98 6.63
C SER A 283 17.63 5.60 6.57
N VAL A 284 17.61 6.89 6.21
CA VAL A 284 16.40 7.72 6.19
C VAL A 284 15.51 7.27 5.05
N ARG A 285 14.20 7.20 5.31
CA ARG A 285 13.19 6.89 4.31
C ARG A 285 12.78 8.16 3.56
N GLU A 286 12.88 8.14 2.24
CA GLU A 286 12.53 9.28 1.38
C GLU A 286 11.71 8.87 0.15
N SER A 287 10.70 9.68 -0.17
CA SER A 287 9.87 9.50 -1.37
C SER A 287 10.59 9.95 -2.64
N PHE A 288 10.63 9.07 -3.65
CA PHE A 288 11.20 9.36 -4.97
C PHE A 288 10.16 9.34 -6.09
N LEU A 289 8.96 8.81 -5.81
CA LEU A 289 7.76 8.94 -6.64
C LEU A 289 6.59 9.50 -5.82
N MET A 290 5.72 10.27 -6.45
CA MET A 290 4.47 10.79 -5.88
C MET A 290 3.38 10.84 -6.96
N GLN A 291 2.16 10.41 -6.65
CA GLN A 291 1.02 10.56 -7.54
C GLN A 291 0.63 12.03 -7.69
N SER A 292 0.29 12.46 -8.91
CA SER A 292 -0.18 13.82 -9.19
C SER A 292 -1.67 13.79 -9.56
N PRO A 293 -2.55 14.46 -8.79
CA PRO A 293 -3.98 14.58 -9.14
C PRO A 293 -4.20 15.17 -10.54
N ASP A 294 -3.42 16.19 -10.91
CA ASP A 294 -3.49 16.85 -12.24
C ASP A 294 -3.10 15.92 -13.39
N ALA A 295 -2.37 14.84 -13.09
CA ALA A 295 -1.98 13.81 -14.04
C ALA A 295 -2.78 12.51 -13.84
N GLY A 296 -4.02 12.61 -13.35
CA GLY A 296 -4.90 11.46 -13.16
C GLY A 296 -4.38 10.45 -12.13
N TYR A 297 -3.72 10.93 -11.07
CA TYR A 297 -3.09 10.11 -10.03
C TYR A 297 -1.96 9.20 -10.53
N THR A 298 -1.30 9.54 -11.64
CA THR A 298 -0.09 8.85 -12.08
C THR A 298 1.13 9.28 -11.28
N PHE A 299 2.07 8.36 -11.04
CA PHE A 299 3.33 8.67 -10.37
C PHE A 299 4.19 9.62 -11.20
N ARG A 300 4.67 10.68 -10.55
CA ARG A 300 5.71 11.60 -11.01
C ARG A 300 6.98 11.36 -10.21
N GLN A 301 8.12 11.46 -10.87
CA GLN A 301 9.40 11.32 -10.21
C GLN A 301 9.78 12.61 -9.50
N THR A 302 10.08 12.51 -8.21
CA THR A 302 10.54 13.62 -7.37
C THR A 302 12.04 13.60 -7.19
N ARG A 303 12.67 12.43 -7.30
CA ARG A 303 14.12 12.23 -7.14
C ARG A 303 14.62 11.07 -7.99
N ASP A 304 15.90 11.10 -8.39
CA ASP A 304 16.57 9.94 -9.01
C ASP A 304 17.14 9.00 -7.95
N LEU A 305 16.92 7.70 -8.14
CA LEU A 305 17.36 6.63 -7.23
C LEU A 305 18.68 5.99 -7.65
N ALA A 306 19.20 6.28 -8.86
CA ALA A 306 20.34 5.57 -9.42
C ALA A 306 21.60 5.56 -8.53
N LEU A 307 21.90 6.68 -7.87
CA LEU A 307 23.07 6.79 -7.01
C LEU A 307 22.90 6.13 -5.63
N GLU A 308 21.65 5.91 -5.20
CA GLU A 308 21.34 5.37 -3.87
C GLU A 308 21.05 3.86 -3.89
N TRP A 309 20.57 3.36 -5.03
CA TRP A 309 20.21 1.97 -5.21
C TRP A 309 21.43 1.07 -4.97
N PRO A 310 21.29 -0.04 -4.21
CA PRO A 310 22.40 -0.97 -4.01
C PRO A 310 22.99 -1.43 -5.35
N GLY A 311 24.31 -1.48 -5.45
CA GLY A 311 25.01 -1.85 -6.68
C GLY A 311 24.97 -0.80 -7.81
N GLY A 312 24.27 0.32 -7.66
CA GLY A 312 24.25 1.45 -8.60
C GLY A 312 23.44 1.23 -9.88
N ASN A 313 22.81 0.06 -10.06
CA ASN A 313 22.02 -0.27 -11.24
C ASN A 313 20.52 -0.07 -10.97
N TRP A 314 19.99 1.10 -11.35
CA TRP A 314 18.57 1.43 -11.19
C TRP A 314 17.89 1.76 -12.54
N PRO A 315 16.67 1.26 -12.79
CA PRO A 315 16.05 0.12 -12.09
C PRO A 315 16.82 -1.18 -12.39
N PRO A 316 16.84 -2.16 -11.45
CA PRO A 316 17.35 -3.48 -11.79
C PRO A 316 16.50 -4.14 -12.88
N PRO A 317 17.10 -4.97 -13.74
CA PRO A 317 16.37 -5.65 -14.80
C PRO A 317 15.38 -6.67 -14.23
N ASN A 318 14.28 -6.89 -14.94
CA ASN A 318 13.27 -7.91 -14.57
C ASN A 318 13.86 -9.32 -14.43
N GLU A 319 14.85 -9.63 -15.27
CA GLU A 319 15.49 -10.92 -15.34
C GLU A 319 17.01 -10.74 -15.37
N PRO A 320 17.78 -11.57 -14.64
CA PRO A 320 19.24 -11.57 -14.72
C PRO A 320 19.72 -11.83 -16.14
N PHE A 321 20.94 -11.37 -16.44
CA PHE A 321 21.57 -11.59 -17.74
C PHE A 321 21.59 -13.08 -18.16
N CYS A 322 21.91 -13.97 -17.21
CA CYS A 322 21.96 -15.42 -17.45
C CYS A 322 20.60 -16.14 -17.31
N GLY A 323 19.51 -15.39 -17.10
CA GLY A 323 18.21 -15.93 -16.73
C GLY A 323 18.15 -16.40 -15.27
N TYR A 324 16.95 -16.69 -14.78
CA TYR A 324 16.76 -17.02 -13.36
C TYR A 324 17.51 -18.28 -12.90
N THR A 325 17.67 -19.26 -13.80
CA THR A 325 18.34 -20.54 -13.55
C THR A 325 19.72 -20.65 -14.20
N ASN A 326 20.35 -19.52 -14.57
CA ASN A 326 21.66 -19.47 -15.24
C ASN A 326 21.76 -20.28 -16.55
N SER A 327 20.63 -20.53 -17.23
CA SER A 327 20.55 -21.41 -18.40
C SER A 327 20.46 -20.66 -19.73
N LYS A 328 20.41 -19.32 -19.74
CA LYS A 328 20.38 -18.56 -21.01
C LYS A 328 21.68 -18.72 -21.80
N GLY A 329 21.52 -18.91 -23.12
CA GLY A 329 22.63 -19.02 -24.06
C GLY A 329 23.53 -17.78 -23.99
N GLY A 330 24.82 -17.99 -23.71
CA GLY A 330 25.80 -16.94 -23.41
C GLY A 330 26.48 -17.11 -22.05
N CYS A 331 25.80 -17.72 -21.07
CA CYS A 331 26.37 -18.02 -19.75
C CYS A 331 26.86 -19.46 -19.58
N GLN A 332 26.64 -20.34 -20.56
CA GLN A 332 27.08 -21.75 -20.53
C GLN A 332 28.56 -21.97 -20.91
N THR A 333 29.41 -20.94 -20.88
CA THR A 333 30.83 -21.06 -21.24
C THR A 333 31.74 -20.35 -20.23
N SER A 334 31.98 -21.01 -19.09
CA SER A 334 33.20 -20.78 -18.26
C SER A 334 33.47 -21.84 -17.17
N LEU A 335 32.76 -22.97 -17.13
CA LEU A 335 33.05 -24.06 -16.17
C LEU A 335 34.01 -25.15 -16.70
N GLY A 336 34.67 -24.92 -17.84
CA GLY A 336 35.34 -26.01 -18.58
C GLY A 336 36.78 -25.81 -19.07
N MET A 337 37.45 -24.68 -18.83
CA MET A 337 38.86 -24.53 -19.25
C MET A 337 39.70 -23.65 -18.31
N TYR A 338 40.08 -24.21 -17.16
CA TYR A 338 41.43 -23.98 -16.64
C TYR A 338 42.24 -25.24 -16.92
N ARG A 339 42.86 -25.31 -18.11
CA ARG A 339 44.00 -26.20 -18.34
C ARG A 339 45.25 -25.34 -18.19
N GLN A 340 46.07 -25.74 -17.23
CA GLN A 340 47.43 -25.26 -17.02
C GLN A 340 48.19 -25.08 -18.34
N ARG A 341 48.84 -23.93 -18.50
CA ARG A 341 50.22 -23.81 -18.96
C ARG A 341 50.80 -22.49 -18.51
#